data_AF-A0A7C3L503-F1
#
_entry.id   AF-A0A7C3L503-F1
#
_cell.length_a   1.000
_cell.length_b   1.000
_cell.length_c   1.000
_cell.angle_alpha   90.00
_cell.angle_beta   90.00
_cell.angle_gamma   90.00
#
_symmetry.space_group_name_H-M   'P 1'
#
loop_
_entity.id
_entity.type
_entity.pdbx_description
1 polymer ?
#
loop_
_entity_poly.entity_id
_entity_poly.type
_entity_poly.pdbx_seq_one_letter_code
_entity_poly.pdbx_strand_id
1 'polypeptide(L)' 'MERTTVTLPKALVRKAQKATRAKSQTQAVVIALEEAIRMRKISELKKLAGQLKFDSDTAERRHKDKRLG' A
#
# COMPACT_ATOMS: atom_id res chain seq x y z
N MET A 1 7.30 21.40 11.35
CA MET A 1 7.03 20.07 11.92
C MET A 1 6.34 20.29 13.25
N GLU A 2 5.04 20.07 13.34
CA GLU A 2 4.29 20.25 14.59
C GLU A 2 4.57 19.07 15.52
N ARG A 3 4.81 19.36 16.81
CA ARG A 3 5.05 18.31 17.81
C ARG A 3 3.73 17.92 18.43
N THR A 4 3.39 16.64 18.34
CA THR A 4 2.21 16.08 18.97
C THR A 4 2.65 15.11 20.07
N THR A 5 2.09 15.25 21.27
CA THR A 5 2.32 14.33 22.38
C THR A 5 1.23 13.27 22.37
N VAL A 6 1.60 12.01 22.10
CA VAL A 6 0.65 10.89 22.06
C VAL A 6 1.14 9.80 23.01
N THR A 7 0.25 9.31 23.87
CA THR A 7 0.56 8.20 24.78
C THR A 7 0.54 6.89 24.00
N LEU A 8 1.70 6.22 23.93
CA LEU A 8 1.87 4.98 23.17
C LEU A 8 2.54 3.90 24.03
N PRO A 9 2.16 2.61 23.89
CA PRO A 9 2.83 1.52 24.59
C PRO A 9 4.29 1.41 24.17
N LYS A 10 5.21 1.52 25.13
CA LYS A 10 6.68 1.46 24.90
C LYS A 10 7.11 0.16 24.20
N ALA A 11 6.42 -0.94 24.46
CA ALA A 11 6.66 -2.23 23.82
C ALA A 11 6.37 -2.19 22.31
N LEU A 12 5.28 -1.54 21.89
CA LEU A 12 4.93 -1.38 20.48
C LEU A 12 5.93 -0.49 19.75
N VAL A 13 6.32 0.63 20.37
CA VAL A 13 7.34 1.53 19.80
C VAL A 13 8.67 0.81 19.60
N ARG A 14 9.09 -0.04 20.55
CA ARG A 14 10.28 -0.88 20.39
C ARG A 14 10.14 -1.91 19.26
N LYS A 15 8.98 -2.55 19.11
CA LYS A 15 8.73 -3.47 17.98
C LYS A 15 8.79 -2.74 16.65
N ALA A 16 8.15 -1.58 16.54
CA ALA A 16 8.20 -0.73 15.36
C ALA A 16 9.64 -0.31 15.04
N GLN A 17 10.43 0.08 16.06
CA GLN A 17 11.83 0.45 15.86
C GLN A 17 12.69 -0.71 15.36
N LYS A 18 12.48 -1.93 15.89
CA LYS A 18 13.17 -3.13 15.39
C LYS A 18 12.75 -3.50 13.96
N ALA A 19 11.46 -3.42 13.66
CA ALA A 19 10.91 -3.74 12.34
C ALA A 19 11.39 -2.75 11.26
N THR A 20 11.42 -1.45 11.58
CA THR A 20 11.82 -0.38 10.67
C THR A 20 13.32 -0.09 10.68
N ARG A 21 14.10 -0.71 11.58
CA ARG A 21 15.52 -0.41 11.86
C ARG A 21 15.81 1.09 12.10
N ALA A 22 14.82 1.84 12.60
CA ALA A 22 14.93 3.27 12.78
C ALA A 22 15.87 3.65 13.94
N LYS A 23 16.62 4.75 13.77
CA LYS A 23 17.58 5.23 14.78
C LYS A 23 16.89 5.87 15.99
N SER A 24 15.67 6.39 15.82
CA SER A 24 14.91 7.03 16.89
C SER A 24 13.48 6.49 16.99
N GLN A 25 12.90 6.65 18.18
CA GLN A 25 11.50 6.27 18.43
C GLN A 25 10.54 7.09 17.56
N THR A 26 10.82 8.38 17.38
CA THR A 26 10.03 9.26 16.50
C THR A 26 10.08 8.79 15.06
N GLN A 27 11.27 8.43 14.55
CA GLN A 27 11.42 7.95 13.17
C GLN A 27 10.70 6.62 12.95
N ALA A 28 10.75 5.71 13.93
CA ALA A 28 9.99 4.45 13.87
C ALA A 28 8.47 4.69 13.74
N VAL A 29 7.95 5.67 14.49
CA VAL A 29 6.52 6.03 14.46
C VAL A 29 6.14 6.67 13.12
N VAL A 30 6.97 7.57 12.59
CA VAL A 30 6.73 8.20 11.27
C VAL A 30 6.68 7.15 10.17
N ILE A 31 7.67 6.25 10.10
CA ILE A 31 7.73 5.19 9.07
C ILE A 31 6.51 4.28 9.17
N ALA A 32 6.15 3.85 10.40
CA ALA A 32 4.98 2.99 10.60
C ALA A 32 3.67 3.65 10.15
N LEU A 33 3.51 4.96 10.39
CA LEU A 33 2.34 5.72 9.93
C LEU A 33 2.32 5.87 8.41
N GLU A 34 3.45 6.19 7.79
CA GLU A 34 3.58 6.28 6.33
C GLU A 34 3.27 4.94 5.65
N GLU A 35 3.79 3.83 6.18
CA GLU A 35 3.49 2.49 5.68
C GLU A 35 2.01 2.14 5.83
N ALA A 36 1.40 2.45 6.97
CA ALA A 36 -0.03 2.21 7.19
C ALA A 36 -0.91 2.98 6.19
N ILE A 37 -0.56 4.24 5.91
CA ILE A 37 -1.23 5.07 4.91
C ILE A 37 -1.01 4.51 3.51
N ARG A 38 0.22 4.10 3.17
CA ARG A 38 0.57 3.49 1.88
C ARG A 38 -0.21 2.20 1.64
N MET A 39 -0.28 1.32 2.64
CA MET A 39 -1.06 0.07 2.56
C MET A 39 -2.56 0.34 2.37
N ARG A 40 -3.12 1.33 3.08
CA ARG A 40 -4.50 1.75 2.87
C ARG A 40 -4.72 2.28 1.45
N LYS A 41 -3.87 3.16 0.95
CA LYS A 41 -3.96 3.67 -0.43
C LYS A 41 -3.91 2.54 -1.47
N ILE A 42 -2.99 1.58 -1.31
CA ILE A 42 -2.92 0.42 -2.19
C ILE A 42 -4.18 -0.44 -2.08
N SER A 43 -4.72 -0.64 -0.88
CA SER A 43 -5.97 -1.38 -0.68
C SER A 43 -7.16 -0.69 -1.35
N GLU A 44 -7.27 0.63 -1.21
CA GLU A 44 -8.31 1.43 -1.87
C GLU A 44 -8.15 1.39 -3.40
N LEU A 45 -6.92 1.53 -3.92
CA LEU A 45 -6.63 1.38 -5.34
C LEU A 45 -6.96 -0.04 -5.85
N LYS A 46 -6.70 -1.08 -5.05
CA LYS A 46 -7.08 -2.47 -5.39
C LYS A 46 -8.59 -2.68 -5.35
N LYS A 47 -9.32 -2.04 -4.44
CA LYS A 47 -10.80 -2.07 -4.43
C LYS A 47 -11.38 -1.38 -5.66
N LEU A 48 -10.81 -0.23 -6.05
CA LEU A 48 -11.16 0.47 -7.28
C LEU A 48 -10.80 -0.35 -8.53
N ALA A 49 -9.65 -1.03 -8.53
CA ALA A 49 -9.29 -2.00 -9.57
C ALA A 49 -10.18 -3.25 -9.56
N GLY A 50 -10.81 -3.60 -8.44
CA GLY A 50 -11.82 -4.66 -8.34
C GLY A 50 -13.15 -4.33 -9.05
N GLN A 51 -13.40 -3.04 -9.35
CA GLN A 51 -14.47 -2.63 -10.28
C GLN A 51 -14.03 -2.66 -11.74
N LEU A 52 -12.72 -2.53 -12.02
CA LEU A 52 -12.14 -2.90 -13.30
C LEU A 52 -12.05 -4.43 -13.35
N LYS A 53 -13.20 -5.09 -13.51
CA LYS A 53 -13.21 -6.38 -14.21
C LYS A 53 -12.55 -6.15 -15.55
N PHE A 54 -11.26 -6.43 -15.65
CA PHE A 54 -10.66 -6.73 -16.94
C PHE A 54 -11.32 -8.04 -17.36
N ASP A 55 -12.41 -7.90 -18.11
CA ASP A 55 -13.04 -8.98 -18.82
C ASP A 55 -11.93 -9.73 -19.55
N SER A 56 -11.70 -10.98 -19.16
CA SER A 56 -10.61 -11.82 -19.67
C SER A 56 -10.83 -12.21 -21.14
N ASP A 57 -11.89 -11.70 -21.75
CA ASP A 57 -12.38 -11.96 -23.10
C ASP A 57 -11.59 -11.23 -24.21
N THR A 58 -10.68 -10.31 -23.85
CA THR A 58 -9.92 -9.54 -24.86
C THR A 58 -8.82 -10.37 -25.56
N ALA A 59 -8.56 -11.61 -25.13
CA ALA A 59 -7.65 -12.52 -25.83
C ALA A 59 -8.32 -13.15 -27.07
N GLU A 60 -9.61 -13.46 -27.03
CA GLU A 60 -10.31 -14.12 -28.16
C GLU A 60 -10.58 -13.16 -29.33
N ARG A 61 -10.77 -11.86 -29.06
CA ARG A 61 -10.99 -10.86 -30.12
C ARG A 61 -9.75 -10.58 -30.96
N ARG A 62 -8.54 -10.76 -30.40
CA ARG A 62 -7.27 -10.54 -31.12
C ARG A 62 -6.97 -11.65 -32.14
N HIS A 63 -7.59 -12.82 -32.01
CA HIS A 63 -7.39 -13.94 -32.94
C HIS A 63 -8.26 -13.87 -34.21
N LYS A 64 -9.15 -12.88 -34.33
CA LYS A 64 -10.02 -12.71 -35.51
C LYS A 64 -9.68 -11.50 -36.38
N ASP A 65 -8.49 -10.91 -36.26
CA ASP A 65 -8.03 -9.92 -37.25
C ASP A 65 -7.55 -10.65 -38.51
N LYS A 66 -8.53 -11.20 -39.23
CA LYS A 66 -8.37 -11.82 -40.55
C LYS A 66 -8.27 -10.69 -41.59
N ARG A 67 -7.18 -9.91 -41.51
CA ARG A 67 -6.77 -8.92 -42.52
C ARG A 67 -5.59 -9.40 -43.38
N LEU A 68 -5.22 -10.67 -43.25
CA LEU A 68 -4.46 -11.40 -44.27
C LEU A 68 -5.47 -12.09 -45.19
N GLY A 69 -5.96 -11.33 -46.15
CA GLY A 69 -6.69 -11.76 -47.33
C GLY A 69 -6.22 -10.88 -48.48
#